data_AF-A0A1C4ZXU9-F1
#
_entry.id   AF-A0A1C4ZXU9-F1
#
_cell.length_a   1.000
_cell.length_b   1.000
_cell.length_c   1.000
_cell.angle_alpha   90.00
_cell.angle_beta   90.00
_cell.angle_gamma   90.00
#
_symmetry.space_group_name_H-M   'P 1'
#
loop_
_entity.id
_entity.type
_entity.pdbx_description
1 polymer ?
#
loop_
_entity_poly.entity_id
_entity_poly.type
_entity_poly.pdbx_seq_one_letter_code
_entity_poly.pdbx_strand_id
1 'polypeptide(L)'
;MSVGRRTLGFSWPALVALAVLAAPRVVLHDLHVVEEGRPAAVLLAVVPLICWVAAVLWRRPPRPFLTAVVIGAIYGVLLAVGHQILWDEAFGATGPRLGDIDPRAQEAILRVAAVFSSLVTGILTGVVAGAVAAVLSRLVIGRQRAAEQSVEKVWRGPDDAGATRPPQG
;
A
#
# COMPACT_ATOMS: atom_id res chain seq x y z
N MET A 1 -17.76 -17.73 -3.75
CA MET A 1 -17.38 -16.34 -3.36
C MET A 1 -16.07 -16.40 -2.58
N SER A 2 -14.96 -15.90 -3.14
CA SER A 2 -13.61 -16.08 -2.58
C SER A 2 -13.42 -15.38 -1.23
N VAL A 3 -12.82 -16.08 -0.26
CA VAL A 3 -12.57 -15.64 1.13
C VAL A 3 -11.98 -14.22 1.22
N GLY A 4 -11.08 -13.83 0.30
CA GLY A 4 -10.44 -12.51 0.29
C GLY A 4 -11.39 -11.32 0.18
N ARG A 5 -12.54 -11.47 -0.52
CA ARG A 5 -13.52 -10.38 -0.65
C ARG A 5 -14.20 -10.04 0.69
N ARG A 6 -14.38 -11.06 1.55
CA ARG A 6 -15.00 -10.89 2.87
C ARG A 6 -14.06 -10.26 3.88
N THR A 7 -12.75 -10.51 3.79
CA THR A 7 -11.78 -10.04 4.78
C THR A 7 -11.06 -8.75 4.39
N LEU A 8 -10.75 -8.58 3.10
CA LEU A 8 -9.98 -7.44 2.57
C LEU A 8 -10.83 -6.47 1.73
N GLY A 9 -12.12 -6.76 1.51
CA GLY A 9 -13.02 -5.89 0.73
C GLY A 9 -12.74 -5.85 -0.79
N PHE A 10 -11.70 -6.55 -1.26
CA PHE A 10 -11.32 -6.66 -2.68
C PHE A 10 -11.23 -8.13 -3.12
N SER A 11 -11.46 -8.39 -4.40
CA SER A 11 -11.18 -9.69 -5.00
C SER A 11 -9.69 -9.85 -5.30
N TRP A 12 -9.17 -11.08 -5.30
CA TRP A 12 -7.76 -11.37 -5.62
C TRP A 12 -7.24 -10.70 -6.90
N PRO A 13 -7.96 -10.74 -8.04
CA PRO A 13 -7.51 -10.06 -9.25
C PRO A 13 -7.37 -8.54 -9.10
N ALA A 14 -8.19 -7.92 -8.25
CA ALA A 14 -8.11 -6.47 -8.00
C ALA A 14 -6.87 -6.12 -7.16
N LEU A 15 -6.52 -6.95 -6.18
CA LEU A 15 -5.29 -6.78 -5.40
C LEU A 15 -4.05 -6.92 -6.29
N VAL A 16 -4.04 -7.92 -7.17
CA VAL A 16 -2.96 -8.12 -8.15
C VAL A 16 -2.89 -6.95 -9.12
N ALA A 17 -4.01 -6.51 -9.70
CA ALA A 17 -4.03 -5.36 -10.61
C ALA A 17 -3.50 -4.08 -9.96
N LEU A 18 -3.87 -3.82 -8.70
CA LEU A 18 -3.34 -2.69 -7.95
C LEU A 18 -1.82 -2.83 -7.76
N ALA A 19 -1.31 -4.00 -7.36
CA ALA A 19 0.11 -4.22 -7.20
C ALA A 19 0.89 -4.04 -8.53
N VAL A 20 0.33 -4.52 -9.63
CA VAL A 20 0.93 -4.41 -10.98
C VAL A 20 1.07 -2.95 -11.42
N LEU A 21 0.25 -2.00 -10.94
CA LEU A 21 0.44 -0.57 -11.25
C LEU A 21 1.84 -0.04 -10.88
N ALA A 22 2.49 -0.63 -9.88
CA ALA A 22 3.83 -0.26 -9.46
C ALA A 22 4.95 -1.01 -10.22
N ALA A 23 4.62 -2.08 -10.96
CA ALA A 23 5.58 -2.90 -11.69
C ALA A 23 6.31 -2.17 -12.83
N PRO A 24 5.68 -1.28 -13.64
CA PRO A 24 6.37 -0.56 -14.71
C PRO A 24 7.60 0.22 -14.23
N ARG A 25 7.55 0.75 -13.00
CA ARG A 25 8.69 1.44 -12.39
C ARG A 25 9.91 0.53 -12.31
N VAL A 26 9.72 -0.72 -11.92
CA VAL A 26 10.80 -1.71 -11.74
C VAL A 26 11.49 -1.95 -13.07
N VAL A 27 10.71 -2.21 -14.11
CA VAL A 27 11.24 -2.45 -15.46
C VAL A 27 12.00 -1.23 -15.98
N LEU A 28 11.42 -0.03 -15.85
CA LEU A 28 12.04 1.21 -16.32
C LEU A 28 13.29 1.61 -15.53
N HIS A 29 13.33 1.31 -14.23
CA HIS A 29 14.46 1.57 -13.35
C HIS A 29 15.60 0.59 -13.60
N ASP A 30 15.31 -0.71 -13.68
CA ASP A 30 16.32 -1.76 -13.93
C ASP A 30 16.94 -1.65 -15.33
N LEU A 31 16.16 -1.20 -16.33
CA LEU A 31 16.68 -0.92 -17.68
C LEU A 31 17.41 0.42 -17.78
N HIS A 32 17.58 1.15 -16.68
CA HIS A 32 18.23 2.47 -16.64
C HIS A 32 17.61 3.51 -17.60
N VAL A 33 16.35 3.31 -18.02
CA VAL A 33 15.62 4.22 -18.93
C VAL A 33 15.25 5.51 -18.20
N VAL A 34 15.02 5.43 -16.89
CA VAL A 34 14.64 6.56 -16.08
C VAL A 34 15.69 6.79 -15.00
N GLU A 35 16.49 7.84 -15.18
CA GLU A 35 17.48 8.28 -14.19
C GLU A 35 16.82 8.68 -12.87
N GLU A 36 17.47 8.31 -11.76
CA GLU A 36 17.06 8.73 -10.43
C GLU A 36 17.10 10.26 -10.28
N GLY A 37 16.09 10.84 -9.62
CA GLY A 37 15.96 12.29 -9.45
C GLY A 37 15.22 13.02 -10.58
N ARG A 38 14.90 12.35 -11.69
CA ARG A 38 14.01 12.91 -12.72
C ARG A 38 12.55 12.91 -12.23
N PRO A 39 11.72 13.89 -12.66
CA PRO A 39 10.29 13.90 -12.34
C PRO A 39 9.56 12.61 -12.71
N ALA A 40 9.96 11.96 -13.81
CA ALA A 40 9.39 10.68 -14.24
C ALA A 40 9.59 9.56 -13.21
N ALA A 41 10.78 9.47 -12.58
CA ALA A 41 11.05 8.48 -11.54
C ALA A 41 10.16 8.70 -10.31
N VAL A 42 9.99 9.96 -9.93
CA VAL A 42 9.13 10.36 -8.79
C VAL A 42 7.67 10.02 -9.10
N LEU A 43 7.17 10.33 -10.29
CA LEU A 43 5.80 10.00 -10.69
C LEU A 43 5.56 8.50 -10.68
N LEU A 44 6.47 7.70 -11.24
CA LEU A 44 6.39 6.24 -11.24
C LEU A 44 6.44 5.66 -9.82
N ALA A 45 7.11 6.32 -8.88
CA ALA A 45 7.11 5.91 -7.48
C ALA A 45 5.81 6.30 -6.76
N VAL A 46 5.33 7.52 -6.95
CA VAL A 46 4.24 8.10 -6.13
C VAL A 46 2.85 7.73 -6.65
N VAL A 47 2.64 7.73 -7.97
CA VAL A 47 1.31 7.49 -8.57
C VAL A 47 0.71 6.14 -8.15
N PRO A 48 1.44 5.01 -8.17
CA PRO A 48 0.88 3.74 -7.72
C PRO A 48 0.45 3.77 -6.25
N LEU A 49 1.23 4.41 -5.37
CA LEU A 49 0.89 4.56 -3.96
C LEU A 49 -0.38 5.39 -3.76
N ILE A 50 -0.52 6.49 -4.50
CA ILE A 50 -1.75 7.29 -4.49
C ILE A 50 -2.94 6.44 -4.93
N CYS A 51 -2.79 5.66 -6.00
CA CYS A 51 -3.85 4.76 -6.48
C CYS A 51 -4.26 3.73 -5.43
N TRP A 52 -3.30 3.13 -4.70
CA TRP A 52 -3.60 2.17 -3.64
C TRP A 52 -4.39 2.81 -2.50
N VAL A 53 -3.92 3.96 -2.01
CA VAL A 53 -4.59 4.71 -0.94
C VAL A 53 -5.98 5.15 -1.39
N ALA A 54 -6.12 5.70 -2.58
CA ALA A 54 -7.39 6.13 -3.14
C ALA A 54 -8.37 4.95 -3.28
N ALA A 55 -7.91 3.79 -3.76
CA ALA A 55 -8.73 2.59 -3.88
C ALA A 55 -9.24 2.13 -2.51
N VAL A 56 -8.36 2.10 -1.49
CA VAL A 56 -8.73 1.74 -0.11
C VAL A 56 -9.74 2.73 0.47
N LEU A 57 -9.54 4.05 0.28
CA LEU A 57 -10.47 5.08 0.75
C LEU A 57 -11.82 5.02 0.04
N TRP A 58 -11.85 4.71 -1.26
CA TRP A 58 -13.07 4.56 -2.03
C TRP A 58 -13.86 3.34 -1.56
N ARG A 59 -13.23 2.17 -1.54
CA ARG A 59 -13.92 0.90 -1.26
C ARG A 59 -14.17 0.66 0.23
N ARG A 60 -13.47 1.39 1.10
CA ARG A 60 -13.59 1.29 2.57
C ARG A 60 -13.63 -0.16 3.05
N PRO A 61 -12.60 -0.96 2.72
CA PRO A 61 -12.58 -2.36 3.11
C PRO A 61 -12.61 -2.50 4.64
N PRO A 62 -13.06 -3.64 5.18
CA PRO A 62 -13.14 -3.86 6.64
C PRO A 62 -11.79 -3.67 7.35
N ARG A 63 -10.68 -3.90 6.63
CA ARG A 63 -9.31 -3.82 7.14
C ARG A 63 -8.43 -3.03 6.16
N PRO A 64 -8.50 -1.67 6.15
CA PRO A 64 -7.81 -0.84 5.17
C PRO A 64 -6.28 -0.96 5.24
N PHE A 65 -5.73 -0.99 6.45
CA PHE A 65 -4.30 -1.18 6.67
C PHE A 65 -3.82 -2.52 6.11
N LEU A 66 -4.46 -3.62 6.51
CA LEU A 66 -4.08 -4.96 6.05
C LEU A 66 -4.21 -5.11 4.52
N THR A 67 -5.22 -4.49 3.92
CA THR A 67 -5.42 -4.50 2.47
C THR A 67 -4.22 -3.88 1.75
N ALA A 68 -3.73 -2.73 2.21
CA ALA A 68 -2.55 -2.08 1.63
C ALA A 68 -1.26 -2.89 1.85
N VAL A 69 -1.10 -3.52 3.02
CA VAL A 69 0.04 -4.42 3.29
C VAL A 69 0.04 -5.62 2.34
N VAL A 70 -1.12 -6.21 2.07
CA VAL A 70 -1.24 -7.34 1.12
C VAL A 70 -0.89 -6.89 -0.30
N ILE A 71 -1.36 -5.71 -0.73
CA ILE A 71 -0.98 -5.15 -2.04
C ILE A 71 0.54 -4.95 -2.10
N GLY A 72 1.13 -4.38 -1.05
CA GLY A 72 2.59 -4.20 -0.93
C GLY A 72 3.36 -5.52 -0.95
N ALA A 73 2.86 -6.57 -0.31
CA ALA A 73 3.49 -7.90 -0.35
C ALA A 73 3.46 -8.52 -1.75
N ILE A 74 2.33 -8.41 -2.47
CA ILE A 74 2.24 -8.84 -3.87
C ILE A 74 3.23 -8.05 -4.73
N TYR A 75 3.31 -6.72 -4.52
CA TYR A 75 4.28 -5.88 -5.19
C TYR A 75 5.73 -6.28 -4.87
N GLY A 76 6.05 -6.64 -3.63
CA GLY A 76 7.37 -7.16 -3.24
C GLY A 76 7.75 -8.45 -3.98
N VAL A 77 6.77 -9.33 -4.24
CA VAL A 77 6.99 -10.51 -5.09
C VAL A 77 7.24 -10.09 -6.54
N LEU A 78 6.47 -9.15 -7.08
CA LEU A 78 6.67 -8.63 -8.43
C LEU A 78 8.05 -7.96 -8.59
N LEU A 79 8.51 -7.22 -7.58
CA LEU A 79 9.86 -6.66 -7.51
C LEU A 79 10.92 -7.76 -7.57
N ALA A 80 10.80 -8.78 -6.72
CA ALA A 80 11.74 -9.89 -6.69
C ALA A 80 11.82 -10.59 -8.05
N VAL A 81 10.68 -10.87 -8.67
CA VAL A 81 10.59 -11.48 -10.01
C VAL A 81 11.20 -10.56 -11.07
N GLY A 82 10.89 -9.27 -11.03
CA GLY A 82 11.45 -8.26 -11.95
C GLY A 82 12.97 -8.26 -11.92
N HIS A 83 13.56 -8.13 -10.74
CA HIS A 83 15.02 -8.14 -10.58
C HIS A 83 15.66 -9.46 -10.99
N GLN A 84 15.00 -10.61 -10.78
CA GLN A 84 15.56 -11.89 -11.22
C GLN A 84 15.53 -12.04 -12.74
N ILE A 85 14.49 -11.54 -13.41
CA ILE A 85 14.36 -11.58 -14.88
C ILE A 85 15.29 -10.57 -15.54
N LEU A 86 15.40 -9.37 -14.97
CA LEU A 86 16.19 -8.25 -15.51
C LEU A 86 17.63 -8.20 -14.97
N TRP A 87 18.06 -9.26 -14.29
CA TRP A 87 19.32 -9.28 -13.56
C TRP A 87 20.54 -8.91 -14.41
N ASP A 88 20.65 -9.51 -15.59
CA ASP A 88 21.80 -9.35 -16.47
C ASP A 88 21.83 -7.96 -17.12
N GLU A 89 20.66 -7.38 -17.40
CA GLU A 89 20.52 -6.02 -17.92
C GLU A 89 20.85 -4.97 -16.84
N ALA A 90 20.43 -5.22 -15.60
CA ALA A 90 20.63 -4.30 -14.49
C ALA A 90 22.08 -4.31 -13.97
N PHE A 91 22.74 -5.47 -13.92
CA PHE A 91 24.05 -5.60 -13.27
C PHE A 91 25.18 -6.02 -14.21
N GLY A 92 24.91 -6.78 -15.28
CA GLY A 92 25.90 -7.20 -16.28
C GLY A 92 27.27 -7.61 -15.72
N ALA A 93 28.35 -7.25 -16.42
CA ALA A 93 29.73 -7.52 -15.98
C ALA A 93 30.24 -6.56 -14.87
N THR A 94 29.49 -5.49 -14.58
CA THR A 94 29.85 -4.39 -13.67
C THR A 94 29.12 -4.46 -12.32
N GLY A 95 28.45 -5.57 -12.02
CA GLY A 95 27.68 -5.75 -10.80
C GLY A 95 28.53 -5.64 -9.51
N PRO A 96 27.88 -5.45 -8.35
CA PRO A 96 28.56 -5.37 -7.06
C PRO A 96 29.44 -6.59 -6.81
N ARG A 97 30.66 -6.36 -6.29
CA ARG A 97 31.63 -7.42 -5.96
C ARG A 97 31.75 -7.64 -4.46
N LEU A 98 31.71 -8.89 -4.02
CA LEU A 98 31.87 -9.32 -2.63
C LEU A 98 33.29 -9.84 -2.40
N GLY A 99 34.29 -9.06 -2.84
CA GLY A 99 35.70 -9.46 -2.78
C GLY A 99 36.03 -10.63 -3.71
N ASP A 100 37.06 -11.40 -3.34
CA ASP A 100 37.60 -12.50 -4.13
C ASP A 100 36.91 -13.84 -3.84
N ILE A 101 35.59 -13.89 -4.02
CA ILE A 101 34.84 -15.15 -3.97
C ILE A 101 34.50 -15.67 -5.36
N ASP A 102 34.14 -16.95 -5.45
CA ASP A 102 33.68 -17.54 -6.70
C ASP A 102 32.54 -16.70 -7.32
N PRO A 103 32.64 -16.30 -8.61
CA PRO A 103 31.65 -15.43 -9.23
C PRO A 103 30.22 -15.97 -9.19
N ARG A 104 30.04 -17.30 -9.26
CA ARG A 104 28.69 -17.91 -9.20
C ARG A 104 28.14 -17.88 -7.78
N ALA A 105 28.99 -18.12 -6.79
CA ALA A 105 28.61 -17.98 -5.39
C ALA A 105 28.21 -16.53 -5.06
N GLN A 106 28.97 -15.55 -5.55
CA GLN A 106 28.64 -14.13 -5.40
C GLN A 106 27.28 -13.78 -5.99
N GLU A 107 27.05 -14.18 -7.24
CA GLU A 107 25.79 -13.90 -7.92
C GLU A 107 24.61 -14.54 -7.19
N ALA A 108 24.73 -15.79 -6.75
CA ALA A 108 23.69 -16.49 -5.99
C ALA A 108 23.35 -15.75 -4.68
N ILE A 109 24.37 -15.30 -3.93
CA ILE A 109 24.18 -14.53 -2.70
C ILE A 109 23.45 -13.22 -2.98
N LEU A 110 23.88 -12.48 -3.99
CA LEU A 110 23.29 -11.19 -4.35
C LEU A 110 21.83 -11.37 -4.84
N ARG A 111 21.54 -12.41 -5.62
CA ARG A 111 20.18 -12.72 -6.08
C ARG A 111 19.26 -13.04 -4.90
N VAL A 112 19.70 -13.86 -3.95
CA VAL A 112 18.92 -14.17 -2.74
C VAL A 112 18.70 -12.92 -1.89
N ALA A 113 19.75 -12.11 -1.70
CA ALA A 113 19.64 -10.83 -1.00
C ALA A 113 18.65 -9.88 -1.67
N ALA A 114 18.67 -9.80 -3.01
CA ALA A 114 17.74 -8.98 -3.78
C ALA A 114 16.29 -9.47 -3.63
N VAL A 115 16.04 -10.77 -3.62
CA VAL A 115 14.69 -11.32 -3.34
C VAL A 115 14.22 -10.92 -1.96
N PHE A 116 15.04 -11.11 -0.92
CA PHE A 116 14.68 -10.74 0.45
C PHE A 116 14.42 -9.23 0.58
N SER A 117 15.32 -8.41 0.03
CA SER A 117 15.20 -6.94 0.00
C SER A 117 13.92 -6.48 -0.72
N SER A 118 13.57 -7.13 -1.83
CA SER A 118 12.35 -6.83 -2.59
C SER A 118 11.08 -7.08 -1.78
N LEU A 119 11.03 -8.22 -1.07
CA LEU A 119 9.92 -8.57 -0.20
C LEU A 119 9.78 -7.57 0.95
N VAL A 120 10.88 -7.24 1.63
CA VAL A 120 10.89 -6.26 2.72
C VAL A 120 10.46 -4.89 2.20
N THR A 121 11.02 -4.43 1.08
CA THR A 121 10.66 -3.16 0.43
C THR A 121 9.17 -3.10 0.10
N GLY A 122 8.62 -4.15 -0.51
CA GLY A 122 7.20 -4.24 -0.83
C GLY A 122 6.30 -4.16 0.40
N ILE A 123 6.63 -4.93 1.45
CA ILE A 123 5.88 -4.93 2.71
C ILE A 123 5.94 -3.55 3.39
N LEU A 124 7.13 -2.96 3.52
CA LEU A 124 7.29 -1.63 4.12
C LEU A 124 6.52 -0.56 3.34
N THR A 125 6.56 -0.61 2.01
CA THR A 125 5.77 0.28 1.14
C THR A 125 4.27 0.12 1.42
N GLY A 126 3.80 -1.13 1.54
CA GLY A 126 2.41 -1.43 1.91
C GLY A 126 2.03 -0.97 3.31
N VAL A 127 2.94 -1.08 4.29
CA VAL A 127 2.75 -0.59 5.66
C VAL A 127 2.61 0.93 5.68
N VAL A 128 3.49 1.65 4.97
CA VAL A 128 3.43 3.12 4.88
C VAL A 128 2.12 3.56 4.20
N ALA A 129 1.81 3.00 3.04
CA ALA A 129 0.55 3.29 2.33
C ALA A 129 -0.69 2.95 3.18
N GLY A 130 -0.65 1.82 3.88
CA GLY A 130 -1.71 1.37 4.78
C GLY A 130 -1.89 2.30 5.98
N ALA A 131 -0.80 2.77 6.58
CA ALA A 131 -0.83 3.73 7.67
C ALA A 131 -1.47 5.05 7.19
N VAL A 132 -1.06 5.56 6.03
CA VAL A 132 -1.65 6.76 5.41
C VAL A 132 -3.15 6.54 5.17
N ALA A 133 -3.55 5.43 4.55
CA ALA A 133 -4.96 5.13 4.28
C ALA A 133 -5.79 5.00 5.57
N ALA A 134 -5.22 4.41 6.63
CA ALA A 134 -5.89 4.27 7.93
C ALA A 134 -6.08 5.63 8.62
N VAL A 135 -5.05 6.49 8.61
CA VAL A 135 -5.13 7.85 9.16
C VAL A 135 -6.17 8.66 8.41
N LEU A 136 -6.11 8.69 7.07
CA LEU A 136 -7.08 9.41 6.24
C LEU A 136 -8.51 8.89 6.44
N SER A 137 -8.71 7.58 6.54
CA SER A 137 -10.02 6.98 6.83
C SER A 137 -10.58 7.49 8.16
N ARG A 138 -9.75 7.56 9.21
CA ARG A 138 -10.16 8.07 10.53
C ARG A 138 -10.50 9.56 10.49
N LEU A 139 -9.72 10.37 9.78
CA LEU A 139 -9.96 11.80 9.65
C LEU A 139 -11.26 12.11 8.89
N VAL A 140 -11.54 11.37 7.81
CA VAL A 140 -12.77 11.56 7.02
C VAL A 140 -14.01 11.08 7.80
N ILE A 141 -13.94 9.89 8.41
CA ILE A 141 -15.08 9.33 9.16
C ILE A 141 -15.35 10.11 10.45
N GLY A 142 -14.30 10.58 11.15
CA GLY A 142 -14.44 11.37 12.37
C GLY A 142 -15.18 12.70 12.12
N ARG A 143 -14.92 13.36 10.98
CA ARG A 143 -15.63 14.58 10.58
C ARG A 143 -17.12 14.34 10.31
N GLN A 144 -17.47 13.20 9.71
CA GLN A 144 -18.87 12.87 9.43
C GLN A 144 -19.67 12.65 10.73
N ARG A 145 -19.09 11.91 11.69
CA ARG A 145 -19.75 11.67 13.00
C ARG A 145 -19.92 12.95 13.82
N ALA A 146 -18.94 13.85 13.81
CA ALA A 146 -19.04 15.13 14.51
C ALA A 146 -20.12 16.05 13.90
N ALA A 147 -20.28 16.01 12.58
CA ALA A 147 -21.34 16.74 11.89
C ALA A 147 -22.73 16.15 12.21
N GLU A 148 -22.88 14.83 12.19
CA GLU A 148 -24.13 14.14 12.57
C GLU A 148 -24.54 14.45 14.02
N GLN A 149 -23.60 14.40 14.97
CA GLN A 149 -23.86 14.75 16.38
C GLN A 149 -24.26 16.22 16.56
N SER A 150 -23.68 17.11 15.77
CA SER A 150 -24.02 18.54 15.80
C SER A 150 -25.44 18.77 15.27
N VAL A 151 -25.84 18.07 14.20
CA VAL A 151 -27.21 18.09 13.66
C VAL A 151 -28.20 17.47 14.66
N GLU A 152 -27.87 16.33 15.28
CA GLU A 152 -28.74 15.70 16.29
C GLU A 152 -28.92 16.60 17.51
N LYS A 153 -27.85 17.27 17.98
CA LYS A 153 -27.91 18.21 19.11
C LYS A 153 -28.75 19.45 18.80
N VAL A 154 -28.69 19.95 17.56
CA VAL A 154 -29.56 21.05 17.10
C VAL A 154 -31.01 20.60 16.99
N TRP A 155 -31.25 19.38 16.49
CA TRP A 155 -32.60 18.84 16.36
C TRP A 155 -33.25 18.57 17.73
N ARG A 156 -32.51 17.97 18.69
CA ARG A 156 -33.06 17.64 20.02
C ARG A 156 -33.47 18.83 20.87
N GLY A 157 -33.08 20.05 20.47
CA GLY A 157 -33.50 21.29 21.13
C GLY A 157 -33.17 21.35 22.63
N PRO A 158 -33.38 22.50 23.29
CA PRO A 158 -33.25 22.63 24.75
C PRO A 158 -34.39 21.96 25.52
N ASP A 159 -35.48 21.59 24.85
CA ASP A 159 -36.79 21.31 25.47
C ASP A 159 -36.88 19.94 26.14
N ASP A 160 -35.99 19.00 25.81
CA ASP A 160 -35.94 17.66 26.42
C ASP A 160 -35.29 17.64 27.83
N ALA A 161 -34.66 18.74 28.26
CA ALA A 161 -34.06 18.83 29.60
C ALA A 161 -35.08 19.10 30.72
N GLY A 162 -36.35 19.39 30.37
CA GLY A 162 -37.39 19.83 31.31
C GLY A 162 -38.49 18.81 31.64
N ALA A 163 -38.49 17.61 31.04
CA ALA A 163 -39.53 16.61 31.30
C ALA A 163 -39.32 15.89 32.64
N THR A 164 -39.54 16.62 33.74
CA THR A 164 -39.79 16.04 35.06
C THR A 164 -41.01 15.12 34.97
N ARG A 165 -40.80 13.82 35.17
CA ARG A 165 -41.91 12.88 35.36
C ARG A 165 -42.74 13.36 36.56
N PRO A 166 -44.07 13.49 36.45
CA PRO A 166 -44.88 13.79 37.62
C PRO A 166 -44.80 12.62 38.62
N PRO A 167 -44.85 12.90 39.93
CA PRO A 167 -44.86 11.85 40.95
C PRO A 167 -46.08 10.96 40.74
N GLN A 168 -45.84 9.65 40.65
CA GLN A 168 -46.91 8.66 40.74
C GLN A 168 -47.39 8.67 42.19
N GLY A 169 -48.62 9.13 42.38
CA GLY A 169 -49.35 9.03 43.65
C GLY A 169 -49.80 7.61 43.94
#